data_AF-A0AAV7KJM1-F1
#
_entry.id   AF-A0AAV7KJM1-F1
#
_cell.length_a   1.000
_cell.length_b   1.000
_cell.length_c   1.000
_cell.angle_alpha   90.00
_cell.angle_beta   90.00
_cell.angle_gamma   90.00
#
_symmetry.space_group_name_H-M   'P 1'
#
loop_
_entity.id
_entity.type
_entity.pdbx_description
1 polymer ?
#
loop_
_entity_poly.entity_id
_entity_poly.type
_entity_poly.pdbx_seq_one_letter_code
_entity_poly.pdbx_strand_id
1 'polypeptide(L)'
;MVRSGLNHLHLSGRLFQEYIVDMYAKIEQRRLNYINLHQQQIRVDQYSGLADALARGDANAEEFGQKIILPLSYIGSPMHVFQLNQDAMKIVRRYGKLDLFVMFTCNPLWSEITNSLLIGQKATDRPN
;
A
#
# COMPACT_ATOMS: atom_id res chain seq x y z
N MET A 1 2.87 -20.80 -11.49
CA MET A 1 3.89 -20.78 -12.56
C MET A 1 5.25 -20.54 -11.90
N VAL A 2 5.82 -21.58 -11.27
CA VAL A 2 7.14 -21.48 -10.62
C VAL A 2 8.19 -21.68 -11.71
N ARG A 3 8.95 -20.64 -12.04
CA ARG A 3 10.08 -20.76 -12.96
C ARG A 3 11.19 -21.50 -12.21
N SER A 4 11.38 -22.78 -12.53
CA SER A 4 12.45 -23.65 -12.05
C SER A 4 13.79 -23.25 -12.66
N GLY A 5 14.26 -22.04 -12.36
CA GLY A 5 15.57 -21.52 -12.76
C GLY A 5 16.18 -20.73 -11.62
N LEU A 6 17.50 -20.82 -11.47
CA LEU A 6 18.25 -20.01 -10.51
C LEU A 6 18.08 -18.53 -10.86
N ASN A 7 17.24 -17.82 -10.12
CA ASN A 7 17.04 -16.38 -10.30
C ASN A 7 18.24 -15.64 -9.71
N HIS A 8 19.18 -15.26 -10.59
CA HIS A 8 20.44 -14.61 -10.22
C HIS A 8 20.24 -13.32 -9.39
N LEU A 9 19.12 -12.62 -9.59
CA LEU A 9 18.75 -11.43 -8.81
C LEU A 9 18.60 -11.71 -7.31
N HIS A 10 18.09 -12.88 -6.91
CA HIS A 10 17.96 -13.20 -5.48
C HIS A 10 19.30 -13.50 -4.81
N LEU A 11 20.37 -13.72 -5.58
CA LEU A 11 21.71 -13.99 -5.03
C LEU A 11 22.47 -12.71 -4.67
N SER A 12 22.05 -11.54 -5.15
CA SER A 12 22.73 -10.27 -4.85
C SER A 12 22.35 -9.65 -3.50
N GLY A 13 21.51 -10.33 -2.70
CA GLY A 13 21.22 -10.01 -1.31
C GLY A 13 20.75 -8.56 -1.12
N ARG A 14 21.49 -7.77 -0.35
CA ARG A 14 21.16 -6.37 -0.05
C ARG A 14 21.00 -5.49 -1.30
N LEU A 15 21.80 -5.72 -2.34
CA LEU A 15 21.70 -4.94 -3.59
C LEU A 15 20.36 -5.16 -4.28
N PHE A 16 19.82 -6.38 -4.23
CA PHE A 16 18.49 -6.69 -4.74
C PHE A 16 17.39 -5.97 -3.96
N GLN A 17 17.53 -5.89 -2.62
CA GLN A 17 16.57 -5.19 -1.78
C GLN A 17 16.54 -3.69 -2.07
N GLU A 18 17.72 -3.08 -2.21
CA GLU A 18 17.84 -1.67 -2.61
C GLU A 18 17.20 -1.43 -3.98
N TYR A 19 17.48 -2.31 -4.95
CA TYR A 19 16.84 -2.25 -6.27
C TYR A 19 15.31 -2.33 -6.20
N ILE A 20 14.74 -3.23 -5.39
CA ILE A 20 13.29 -3.34 -5.22
C ILE A 20 12.71 -2.03 -4.67
N VAL A 21 13.30 -1.48 -3.60
CA VAL A 21 12.82 -0.26 -2.96
C VAL A 21 12.89 0.92 -3.94
N ASP A 22 13.98 1.06 -4.68
CA ASP A 22 14.15 2.09 -5.69
C ASP A 22 13.14 1.96 -6.84
N MET A 23 12.91 0.74 -7.33
CA MET A 23 11.91 0.51 -8.38
C MET A 23 10.51 0.83 -7.89
N TYR A 24 10.17 0.44 -6.66
CA TYR A 24 8.89 0.76 -6.05
C TYR A 24 8.69 2.26 -5.93
N ALA A 25 9.68 3.00 -5.42
CA ALA A 25 9.63 4.46 -5.31
C ALA A 25 9.43 5.13 -6.67
N LYS A 26 10.11 4.65 -7.73
CA LYS A 26 9.92 5.16 -9.10
C LYS A 26 8.51 4.91 -9.63
N ILE A 27 7.94 3.74 -9.36
CA ILE A 27 6.58 3.40 -9.76
C ILE A 27 5.57 4.30 -9.03
N GLU A 28 5.71 4.45 -7.71
CA GLU A 28 4.82 5.31 -6.93
C GLU A 28 4.92 6.78 -7.33
N GLN A 29 6.12 7.29 -7.59
CA GLN A 29 6.31 8.64 -8.13
C GLN A 29 5.58 8.82 -9.47
N ARG A 30 5.66 7.82 -10.37
CA ARG A 30 4.94 7.87 -11.65
C ARG A 30 3.43 7.87 -11.45
N ARG A 31 2.90 7.10 -10.49
CA ARG A 31 1.46 7.08 -10.17
C ARG A 31 0.99 8.42 -9.61
N LEU A 32 1.74 9.02 -8.69
CA LEU A 32 1.44 10.34 -8.14
C LEU A 32 1.49 11.42 -9.22
N ASN A 33 2.51 11.41 -10.08
CA ASN A 33 2.60 12.33 -11.21
C ASN A 33 1.40 12.16 -12.16
N TYR A 34 0.97 10.92 -12.42
CA TYR A 34 -0.21 10.66 -13.24
C TYR A 34 -1.47 11.27 -12.63
N ILE A 35 -1.71 11.05 -11.34
CA ILE A 35 -2.85 11.62 -10.60
C ILE A 35 -2.82 13.16 -10.67
N ASN A 36 -1.65 13.76 -10.42
CA ASN A 36 -1.48 15.21 -10.46
C ASN A 36 -1.84 15.79 -11.86
N LEU A 37 -1.38 15.15 -12.93
CA LEU A 37 -1.62 15.62 -14.30
C LEU A 37 -3.06 15.35 -14.78
N HIS A 38 -3.69 14.26 -14.35
CA HIS A 38 -5.02 13.83 -14.82
C HIS A 38 -6.14 14.14 -13.81
N GLN A 39 -5.91 15.10 -12.92
CA GLN A 39 -6.82 15.41 -11.84
C GLN A 39 -8.23 15.74 -12.33
N GLN A 40 -8.39 16.42 -13.47
CA GLN A 40 -9.71 16.76 -14.03
C GLN A 40 -10.55 15.54 -14.41
N GLN A 41 -9.94 14.43 -14.82
CA GLN A 41 -10.65 13.18 -15.14
C GLN A 41 -11.06 12.45 -13.86
N ILE A 42 -10.18 12.45 -12.85
CA ILE A 42 -10.44 11.86 -11.53
C ILE A 42 -11.54 12.63 -10.78
N ARG A 43 -11.71 13.93 -11.07
CA ARG A 43 -12.74 14.80 -10.48
C ARG A 43 -14.19 14.42 -10.83
N VAL A 44 -14.46 13.54 -11.79
CA VAL A 44 -15.87 13.23 -12.14
C VAL A 44 -16.44 12.08 -11.29
N ASP A 45 -15.63 11.09 -10.93
CA ASP A 45 -16.13 9.85 -10.31
C ASP A 45 -16.26 9.89 -8.77
N GLN A 46 -15.58 10.82 -8.08
CA GLN A 46 -15.57 10.88 -6.60
C GLN A 46 -16.36 12.05 -6.00
N TYR A 47 -16.99 12.88 -6.84
CA TYR A 47 -17.50 14.18 -6.41
C TYR A 47 -18.91 14.17 -5.84
N SER A 48 -19.75 13.13 -5.98
CA SER A 48 -21.15 13.26 -5.55
C SER A 48 -21.30 13.57 -4.05
N GLY A 49 -20.44 13.02 -3.18
CA GLY A 49 -20.47 13.28 -1.73
C GLY A 49 -19.64 14.48 -1.26
N LEU A 50 -18.52 14.78 -1.92
CA LEU A 50 -17.60 15.86 -1.53
C LEU A 50 -18.00 17.21 -2.13
N ALA A 51 -18.55 17.23 -3.36
CA ALA A 51 -19.11 18.43 -3.97
C ALA A 51 -20.26 18.99 -3.13
N ASP A 52 -21.07 18.11 -2.54
CA ASP A 52 -22.16 18.45 -1.64
C ASP A 52 -21.69 19.11 -0.33
N ALA A 53 -20.48 18.78 0.14
CA ALA A 53 -19.87 19.41 1.32
C ALA A 53 -19.21 20.75 0.95
N LEU A 54 -18.60 20.85 -0.24
CA LEU A 54 -18.01 22.10 -0.74
C LEU A 54 -19.07 23.14 -1.10
N ALA A 55 -20.21 22.71 -1.65
CA ALA A 55 -21.36 23.56 -1.97
C ALA A 55 -22.04 24.15 -0.73
N ARG A 56 -21.80 23.58 0.47
CA ARG A 56 -22.29 24.13 1.74
C ARG A 56 -21.48 25.31 2.27
N GLY A 57 -20.40 25.71 1.57
CA GLY A 57 -19.73 27.00 1.80
C GLY A 57 -18.62 27.00 2.87
N ASP A 58 -18.16 25.85 3.34
CA ASP A 58 -17.23 25.75 4.48
C ASP A 58 -15.74 25.92 4.15
N ALA A 59 -15.33 26.34 2.95
CA ALA A 59 -13.90 26.51 2.66
C ALA A 59 -13.59 27.60 1.61
N ASN A 60 -12.85 28.62 2.04
CA ASN A 60 -12.23 29.64 1.17
C ASN A 60 -11.24 28.97 0.22
N ALA A 61 -11.51 29.06 -1.09
CA ALA A 61 -10.72 28.42 -2.14
C ALA A 61 -9.34 29.07 -2.37
N GLU A 62 -9.07 30.24 -1.77
CA GLU A 62 -7.85 31.03 -2.00
C GLU A 62 -6.71 30.75 -1.01
N GLU A 63 -6.99 30.18 0.18
CA GLU A 63 -5.97 29.87 1.20
C GLU A 63 -5.32 28.50 1.02
N PHE A 64 -5.93 27.61 0.24
CA PHE A 64 -5.42 26.27 0.01
C PHE A 64 -4.71 26.23 -1.35
N GLY A 65 -3.37 26.15 -1.32
CA GLY A 65 -2.58 25.78 -2.50
C GLY A 65 -3.19 24.56 -3.20
N GLN A 66 -2.98 24.45 -4.52
CA GLN A 66 -3.64 23.51 -5.43
C GLN A 66 -3.95 22.15 -4.76
N LYS A 67 -5.22 21.94 -4.37
CA LYS A 67 -5.64 20.74 -3.64
C LYS A 67 -5.66 19.54 -4.57
N ILE A 68 -4.60 18.73 -4.55
CA ILE A 68 -4.56 17.42 -5.20
C ILE A 68 -5.32 16.43 -4.30
N ILE A 69 -6.39 15.85 -4.83
CA ILE A 69 -7.20 14.84 -4.15
C ILE A 69 -6.69 13.47 -4.61
N LEU A 70 -6.24 12.66 -3.67
CA LEU A 70 -5.85 11.28 -3.95
C LEU A 70 -7.10 10.39 -4.07
N PRO A 71 -7.18 9.55 -5.12
CA PRO A 71 -8.31 8.67 -5.30
C PRO A 71 -8.36 7.55 -4.25
N LEU A 72 -9.53 6.95 -4.09
CA LEU A 72 -9.73 5.78 -3.22
C LEU A 72 -8.82 4.59 -3.56
N SER A 73 -8.48 4.44 -4.84
CA SER A 73 -7.57 3.40 -5.35
C SER A 73 -6.11 3.59 -4.92
N TYR A 74 -5.75 4.77 -4.41
CA TYR A 74 -4.41 5.03 -3.89
C TYR A 74 -4.30 4.56 -2.44
N ILE A 75 -3.40 3.61 -2.19
CA ILE A 75 -3.16 3.03 -0.87
C ILE A 75 -2.64 4.13 0.07
N GLY A 76 -3.28 4.27 1.22
CA GLY A 76 -2.96 5.30 2.20
C GLY A 76 -3.57 6.67 1.91
N SER A 77 -4.41 6.83 0.87
CA SER A 77 -5.22 8.04 0.72
C SER A 77 -6.20 8.18 1.90
N PRO A 78 -6.63 9.41 2.24
CA PRO A 78 -7.64 9.61 3.30
C PRO A 78 -8.92 8.79 3.08
N MET A 79 -9.35 8.69 1.82
CA MET A 79 -10.52 7.91 1.42
C MET A 79 -10.29 6.41 1.61
N HIS A 80 -9.10 5.90 1.26
CA HIS A 80 -8.74 4.50 1.44
C HIS A 80 -8.76 4.10 2.92
N VAL A 81 -8.15 4.91 3.78
CA VAL A 81 -8.13 4.68 5.23
C VAL A 81 -9.55 4.74 5.81
N PHE A 82 -10.36 5.70 5.37
CA PHE A 82 -11.76 5.81 5.80
C PHE A 82 -12.60 4.59 5.39
N GLN A 83 -12.41 4.08 4.16
CA GLN A 83 -13.07 2.86 3.72
C GLN A 83 -12.64 1.65 4.54
N LEU A 84 -11.34 1.46 4.77
CA LEU A 84 -10.82 0.38 5.61
C LEU A 84 -11.42 0.42 7.02
N ASN A 85 -11.56 1.61 7.60
CA ASN A 85 -12.19 1.78 8.91
C ASN A 85 -13.67 1.34 8.87
N GLN A 86 -14.44 1.82 7.89
CA GLN A 86 -15.83 1.41 7.73
C GLN A 86 -15.98 -0.11 7.54
N ASP A 87 -15.11 -0.72 6.75
CA ASP A 87 -15.15 -2.16 6.50
C ASP A 87 -14.80 -2.95 7.77
N ALA A 88 -13.83 -2.49 8.56
CA ALA A 88 -13.55 -3.06 9.88
C ALA A 88 -14.77 -2.95 10.81
N MET A 89 -15.44 -1.79 10.85
CA MET A 89 -16.66 -1.59 11.64
C MET A 89 -17.81 -2.50 11.17
N LYS A 90 -17.95 -2.74 9.86
CA LYS A 90 -18.93 -3.70 9.33
C LYS A 90 -18.64 -5.13 9.78
N ILE A 91 -17.37 -5.53 9.80
CA ILE A 91 -16.95 -6.86 10.28
C ILE A 91 -17.32 -7.01 11.76
N VAL A 92 -16.95 -6.05 12.60
CA VAL A 92 -17.27 -6.06 14.04
C VAL A 92 -18.79 -6.05 14.27
N ARG A 93 -19.54 -5.28 13.48
CA ARG A 93 -21.01 -5.27 13.57
C ARG A 93 -21.64 -6.61 13.21
N ARG A 94 -21.06 -7.33 12.24
CA ARG A 94 -21.60 -8.61 11.75
C ARG A 94 -21.22 -9.79 12.64
N TYR A 95 -19.99 -9.83 13.13
CA TYR A 95 -19.44 -10.98 13.85
C TYR A 95 -19.24 -10.73 15.35
N GLY A 96 -19.49 -9.51 15.82
CA GLY A 96 -19.26 -9.13 17.21
C GLY A 96 -17.84 -8.62 17.45
N LYS A 97 -17.53 -8.41 18.73
CA LYS A 97 -16.21 -7.94 19.17
C LYS A 97 -15.12 -8.95 18.80
N LEU A 98 -13.95 -8.45 18.42
CA LEU A 98 -12.76 -9.27 18.25
C LEU A 98 -12.29 -9.78 19.63
N ASP A 99 -12.38 -11.09 19.83
CA ASP A 99 -11.99 -11.74 21.09
C ASP A 99 -10.64 -12.47 21.00
N LEU A 100 -10.17 -12.78 19.79
CA LEU A 100 -8.91 -13.48 19.55
C LEU A 100 -7.94 -12.59 18.76
N PHE A 101 -6.77 -12.36 19.35
CA PHE A 101 -5.63 -11.75 18.66
C PHE A 101 -4.48 -12.75 18.62
N VAL A 102 -4.14 -13.23 17.41
CA VAL A 102 -3.06 -14.20 17.22
C VAL A 102 -1.80 -13.45 16.82
N MET A 103 -0.75 -13.60 17.64
CA MET A 103 0.60 -13.13 17.30
C MET A 103 1.46 -14.34 16.95
N PHE A 104 2.06 -14.32 15.76
CA PHE A 104 3.10 -15.27 15.38
C PHE A 104 4.45 -14.59 15.56
N THR A 105 5.38 -15.26 16.24
CA THR A 105 6.78 -14.82 16.32
C THR A 105 7.56 -15.56 15.26
N CYS A 106 8.18 -14.86 14.31
CA CYS A 106 9.04 -15.52 13.32
C CYS A 106 10.46 -15.66 13.88
N ASN A 107 10.98 -16.89 14.00
CA ASN A 107 12.36 -17.13 14.39
C ASN A 107 13.20 -17.51 13.15
N PRO A 108 14.20 -16.72 12.75
CA PRO A 108 15.02 -16.99 11.56
C PRO A 108 15.80 -18.31 11.62
N LEU A 109 15.93 -18.93 12.80
CA LEU A 109 16.61 -20.22 12.99
C LEU A 109 15.71 -21.44 12.78
N TRP A 110 14.42 -21.25 12.51
CA TRP A 110 13.51 -22.36 12.24
C TRP A 110 13.92 -23.15 10.99
N SER A 111 13.76 -24.47 11.06
CA SER A 111 14.18 -25.42 10.02
C SER A 111 13.52 -25.13 8.67
N GLU A 112 12.29 -24.66 8.69
CA GLU A 112 11.48 -24.28 7.55
C GLU A 112 12.13 -23.11 6.80
N ILE A 113 12.67 -22.14 7.56
CA ILE A 113 13.36 -20.97 7.00
C ILE A 113 14.72 -21.39 6.48
N THR A 114 15.52 -22.10 7.27
CA THR A 114 16.87 -22.52 6.86
C THR A 114 16.86 -23.43 5.63
N ASN A 115 15.90 -24.35 5.54
CA ASN A 115 15.71 -25.22 4.37
C ASN A 115 15.27 -24.47 3.10
N SER A 116 14.67 -23.28 3.26
CA SER A 116 14.24 -22.45 2.13
C SER A 116 15.35 -21.54 1.57
N LEU A 117 16.47 -21.39 2.29
CA LEU A 117 17.60 -20.55 1.91
C LEU A 117 18.55 -21.27 0.93
N LEU A 118 19.10 -20.50 -0.01
CA LEU A 118 20.19 -20.98 -0.87
C LEU A 118 21.53 -20.91 -0.13
N ILE A 119 22.52 -21.67 -0.61
CA ILE A 119 23.87 -21.70 -0.04
C ILE A 119 24.43 -20.28 0.06
N GLY A 120 24.77 -19.86 1.29
CA GLY A 120 25.36 -18.54 1.58
C GLY A 120 24.36 -17.40 1.79
N GLN A 121 23.05 -17.63 1.68
CA GLN A 121 22.03 -16.61 1.98
C GLN A 121 21.69 -16.55 3.46
N LYS A 122 21.35 -15.35 3.94
CA LYS A 122 20.75 -15.15 5.27
C LYS A 122 19.23 -15.04 5.17
N ALA A 123 18.54 -15.33 6.26
CA ALA A 123 17.07 -15.15 6.35
C ALA A 123 16.63 -13.72 5.99
N THR A 124 17.45 -12.71 6.29
CA THR A 124 17.19 -11.32 5.94
C THR A 124 17.23 -11.02 4.46
N ASP A 125 17.95 -11.83 3.66
CA ASP A 125 18.19 -11.56 2.24
C ASP A 125 16.99 -11.95 1.36
N ARG A 126 16.04 -12.71 1.92
CA ARG A 126 14.78 -13.07 1.27
C ARG A 126 13.58 -12.37 1.90
N PRO A 127 13.12 -11.25 1.32
CA PRO A 127 11.81 -10.70 1.62
C PRO A 127 10.75 -11.49 0.81
N ASN A 128 10.47 -12.72 1.24
CA ASN A 128 9.35 -13.51 0.73
C ASN A 128 8.18 -13.48 1.71
#